data_AF-A0A6L2PJG0-F1
#
_entry.id   AF-A0A6L2PJG0-F1
#
_cell.length_a   1.000
_cell.length_b   1.000
_cell.length_c   1.000
_cell.angle_alpha   90.00
_cell.angle_beta   90.00
_cell.angle_gamma   90.00
#
_symmetry.space_group_name_H-M   'P 1'
#
loop_
_entity.id
_entity.type
_entity.pdbx_description
1 polymer ?
#
loop_
_entity_poly.entity_id
_entity_poly.type
_entity_poly.pdbx_seq_one_letter_code
_entity_poly.pdbx_strand_id
1 'polypeptide(L)'
;MCVSPRVCGFSGIPEINVDRFEPLYLPHLSLSKGHGAVTVSGNFYNILAHGPSNATATYAVLDMKKRLLQLGVYLPDIRVEGEYNLQGRVLILPLLGNGPAKIHLRNVTTSVSMLFELPRLQGRQVIHIADMKVEFAIQGMTVQFDNLFNGNEVL
;
A
#
# COMPACT_ATOMS: atom_id res chain seq x y z
N MET A 1 24.85 12.09 -3.56
CA MET A 1 23.79 13.12 -3.57
C MET A 1 23.00 12.94 -4.85
N CYS A 2 21.75 12.48 -4.76
CA CYS A 2 20.94 12.17 -5.94
C CYS A 2 20.25 13.44 -6.47
N VAL A 3 20.27 13.62 -7.79
CA VAL A 3 19.84 14.82 -8.52
C VAL A 3 18.51 14.59 -9.27
N SER A 4 17.73 13.58 -8.89
CA SER A 4 16.51 13.16 -9.57
C SER A 4 15.26 13.46 -8.73
N PRO A 5 14.14 13.93 -9.33
CA PRO A 5 12.86 14.11 -8.65
C PRO A 5 12.18 12.79 -8.24
N ARG A 6 12.79 11.63 -8.56
CA ARG A 6 12.32 10.31 -8.13
C ARG A 6 12.75 10.03 -6.69
N VAL A 7 11.86 9.46 -5.91
CA VAL A 7 12.14 9.06 -4.51
C VAL A 7 13.33 8.09 -4.51
N CYS A 8 14.35 8.39 -3.72
CA CYS A 8 15.53 7.53 -3.59
C CYS A 8 15.25 6.45 -2.53
N GLY A 9 15.53 5.17 -2.81
CA GLY A 9 15.34 4.06 -1.87
C GLY A 9 14.86 2.75 -2.51
N PHE A 10 14.44 2.76 -3.77
CA PHE A 10 13.87 1.58 -4.41
C PHE A 10 14.84 0.42 -4.64
N SER A 11 16.13 0.70 -4.82
CA SER A 11 17.19 -0.33 -4.89
C SER A 11 17.69 -0.78 -3.51
N GLY A 12 17.20 -0.17 -2.42
CA GLY A 12 17.79 -0.24 -1.09
C GLY A 12 18.95 0.75 -0.92
N ILE A 13 19.33 0.99 0.34
CA ILE A 13 20.51 1.75 0.77
C ILE A 13 21.21 0.91 1.87
N PRO A 14 22.03 -0.09 1.49
CA PRO A 14 22.61 -1.05 2.43
C PRO A 14 23.47 -0.40 3.53
N GLU A 15 24.08 0.75 3.24
CA GLU A 15 24.95 1.49 4.17
C GLU A 15 24.21 1.98 5.42
N ILE A 16 22.88 2.11 5.33
CA ILE A 16 22.00 2.47 6.44
C ILE A 16 20.94 1.38 6.69
N ASN A 17 21.21 0.15 6.24
CA ASN A 17 20.35 -1.01 6.43
C ASN A 17 18.90 -0.81 5.92
N VAL A 18 18.76 -0.12 4.78
CA VAL A 18 17.48 0.02 4.09
C VAL A 18 17.44 -1.03 2.97
N ASP A 19 16.56 -2.01 3.14
CA ASP A 19 16.32 -3.04 2.13
C ASP A 19 15.69 -2.47 0.86
N ARG A 20 15.71 -3.28 -0.20
CA ARG A 20 15.02 -2.96 -1.44
C ARG A 20 13.52 -2.78 -1.16
N PHE A 21 12.98 -1.63 -1.55
CA PHE A 21 11.57 -1.31 -1.34
C PHE A 21 10.65 -1.87 -2.45
N GLU A 22 11.19 -2.22 -3.63
CA GLU A 22 10.40 -2.81 -4.73
C GLU A 22 10.97 -4.16 -5.24
N PRO A 23 10.15 -5.21 -5.37
CA PRO A 23 8.74 -5.28 -4.98
C PRO A 23 8.57 -5.11 -3.47
N LEU A 24 7.52 -4.41 -3.07
CA LEU A 24 7.12 -4.38 -1.67
C LEU A 24 6.52 -5.76 -1.36
N TYR A 25 7.24 -6.54 -0.57
CA TYR A 25 6.78 -7.85 -0.12
C TYR A 25 6.00 -7.73 1.19
N LEU A 26 4.74 -8.18 1.19
CA LEU A 26 3.93 -8.31 2.39
C LEU A 26 3.58 -9.79 2.58
N PRO A 27 4.08 -10.45 3.65
CA PRO A 27 3.84 -11.88 3.83
C PRO A 27 2.37 -12.19 4.11
N HIS A 28 1.65 -11.28 4.75
CA HIS A 28 0.26 -11.46 5.14
C HIS A 28 -0.48 -10.13 5.27
N LEU A 29 -1.70 -10.07 4.77
CA LEU A 29 -2.63 -8.96 4.96
C LEU A 29 -4.04 -9.49 5.21
N SER A 30 -4.63 -9.13 6.34
CA SER A 30 -6.04 -9.42 6.62
C SER A 30 -6.92 -8.25 6.19
N LEU A 31 -8.01 -8.56 5.50
CA LEU A 31 -9.05 -7.63 5.10
C LEU A 31 -10.34 -7.96 5.84
N SER A 32 -11.00 -6.96 6.41
CA SER A 32 -12.35 -7.08 6.93
C SER A 32 -13.13 -5.80 6.64
N LYS A 33 -14.22 -5.93 5.89
CA LYS A 33 -15.16 -4.85 5.56
C LYS A 33 -16.57 -5.37 5.72
N GLY A 34 -17.34 -4.80 6.64
CA GLY A 34 -18.55 -5.45 7.18
C GLY A 34 -19.86 -4.65 7.14
N HIS A 35 -20.06 -3.71 6.22
CA HIS A 35 -21.28 -2.89 6.21
C HIS A 35 -21.86 -2.68 4.82
N GLY A 36 -23.20 -2.71 4.72
CA GLY A 36 -23.96 -2.41 3.51
C GLY A 36 -23.97 -3.55 2.49
N ALA A 37 -23.88 -3.19 1.21
CA ALA A 37 -23.99 -4.10 0.08
C ALA A 37 -22.80 -5.08 -0.08
N VAL A 38 -21.71 -4.89 0.66
CA VAL A 38 -20.52 -5.73 0.56
C VAL A 38 -20.01 -6.05 1.96
N THR A 39 -20.06 -7.33 2.31
CA THR A 39 -19.43 -7.87 3.51
C THR A 39 -18.36 -8.84 3.07
N VAL A 40 -17.09 -8.51 3.25
CA VAL A 40 -15.97 -9.34 2.83
C VAL A 40 -14.96 -9.40 3.95
N SER A 41 -14.52 -10.61 4.26
CA SER A 41 -13.42 -10.88 5.18
C SER A 41 -12.50 -11.91 4.56
N GLY A 42 -11.20 -11.78 4.80
CA GLY A 42 -10.27 -12.83 4.45
C GLY A 42 -8.84 -12.35 4.49
N ASN A 43 -7.96 -13.14 3.91
CA ASN A 43 -6.53 -12.97 4.02
C ASN A 43 -5.89 -13.00 2.63
N PHE A 44 -4.81 -12.25 2.52
CA PHE A 44 -3.90 -12.25 1.40
C PHE A 44 -2.52 -12.69 1.89
N TYR A 45 -1.81 -13.44 1.06
CA TYR A 45 -0.50 -14.02 1.37
C TYR A 45 0.47 -13.76 0.23
N ASN A 46 1.77 -13.75 0.57
CA ASN A 46 2.86 -13.66 -0.41
C ASN A 46 2.68 -12.50 -1.40
N ILE A 47 2.27 -11.33 -0.89
CA ILE A 47 1.88 -10.20 -1.72
C ILE A 47 3.14 -9.51 -2.22
N LEU A 48 3.22 -9.29 -3.53
CA LEU A 48 4.25 -8.51 -4.20
C LEU A 48 3.61 -7.30 -4.86
N ALA A 49 3.99 -6.11 -4.44
CA ALA A 49 3.54 -4.86 -5.05
C ALA A 49 4.68 -4.18 -5.82
N HIS A 50 4.44 -3.90 -7.10
CA HIS A 50 5.34 -3.28 -8.05
C HIS A 50 4.81 -1.92 -8.49
N GLY A 51 5.69 -1.03 -8.94
CA GLY A 51 5.33 0.30 -9.42
C GLY A 51 5.63 1.48 -8.49
N PRO A 52 5.73 1.34 -7.14
CA PRO A 52 6.12 2.46 -6.28
C PRO A 52 7.40 3.20 -6.72
N SER A 53 8.34 2.53 -7.39
CA SER A 53 9.57 3.12 -7.94
C SER A 53 9.37 4.26 -8.92
N ASN A 54 8.21 4.29 -9.57
CA ASN A 54 7.82 5.32 -10.51
C ASN A 54 7.00 6.44 -9.84
N ALA A 55 6.98 6.49 -8.51
CA ALA A 55 6.33 7.54 -7.76
C ALA A 55 6.95 8.91 -8.03
N THR A 56 6.09 9.92 -8.06
CA THR A 56 6.49 11.33 -8.10
C THR A 56 5.93 12.02 -6.86
N ALA A 57 6.80 12.64 -6.05
CA ALA A 57 6.35 13.49 -4.97
C ALA A 57 5.66 14.73 -5.55
N THR A 58 4.44 15.04 -5.09
CA THR A 58 3.67 16.19 -5.56
C THR A 58 3.81 17.40 -4.63
N TYR A 59 3.94 17.15 -3.33
CA TYR A 59 4.29 18.17 -2.33
C TYR A 59 4.93 17.50 -1.11
N ALA A 60 5.72 18.28 -0.36
CA ALA A 60 6.23 17.89 0.95
C ALA A 60 6.20 19.10 1.89
N VAL A 61 5.62 18.94 3.08
CA VAL A 61 5.49 20.01 4.08
C VAL A 61 5.92 19.49 5.44
N LEU A 62 6.92 20.14 6.03
CA LEU A 62 7.43 19.83 7.37
C LEU A 62 7.05 20.95 8.34
N ASP A 63 6.18 20.64 9.31
CA ASP A 63 5.83 21.53 10.42
C ASP A 63 6.50 21.05 11.71
N MET A 64 7.61 21.69 12.07
CA MET A 64 8.37 21.37 13.28
C MET A 64 7.61 21.69 14.58
N LYS A 65 6.67 22.65 14.55
CA LYS A 65 5.90 23.04 15.75
C LYS A 65 4.83 22.01 16.04
N LYS A 66 4.11 21.58 15.01
CA LYS A 66 3.10 20.52 15.10
C LYS A 66 3.70 19.12 15.11
N ARG A 67 4.99 19.00 14.82
CA ARG A 67 5.71 17.75 14.57
C ARG A 67 4.98 16.87 13.56
N LEU A 68 4.68 17.47 12.42
CA LEU A 68 3.91 16.88 11.34
C LEU A 68 4.68 16.95 10.03
N LEU A 69 4.77 15.83 9.33
CA LEU A 69 5.25 15.75 7.96
C LEU A 69 4.09 15.34 7.06
N GLN A 70 3.78 16.18 6.06
CA GLN A 70 2.79 15.88 5.04
C GLN A 70 3.47 15.67 3.70
N LEU A 71 3.07 14.61 2.99
CA LEU A 71 3.63 14.25 1.70
C LEU A 71 2.50 13.90 0.74
N GLY A 72 2.52 14.50 -0.44
CA GLY A 72 1.70 14.07 -1.56
C GLY A 72 2.52 13.19 -2.50
N VAL A 73 1.97 12.06 -2.94
CA VAL A 73 2.64 11.16 -3.89
C VAL A 73 1.69 10.78 -5.02
N TYR A 74 2.18 10.86 -6.25
CA TYR A 74 1.52 10.34 -7.44
C TYR A 74 2.19 9.04 -7.89
N LEU A 75 1.38 8.01 -8.14
CA LEU A 75 1.77 6.67 -8.53
C LEU A 75 1.01 6.31 -9.81
N PRO A 76 1.66 6.32 -10.99
CA PRO A 76 0.97 6.16 -12.26
C PRO A 76 0.40 4.75 -12.46
N ASP A 77 1.12 3.73 -11.99
CA ASP A 77 0.82 2.33 -12.24
C ASP A 77 1.35 1.49 -11.07
N ILE A 78 0.47 0.74 -10.42
CA ILE A 78 0.82 -0.21 -9.37
C ILE A 78 0.24 -1.58 -9.74
N ARG A 79 1.09 -2.60 -9.78
CA ARG A 79 0.67 -4.00 -9.96
C ARG A 79 0.89 -4.76 -8.68
N VAL A 80 -0.13 -5.45 -8.21
CA VAL A 80 -0.06 -6.30 -7.03
C VAL A 80 -0.43 -7.71 -7.44
N GLU A 81 0.37 -8.67 -7.00
CA GLU A 81 0.10 -10.10 -7.14
C GLU A 81 0.27 -10.79 -5.79
N GLY A 82 -0.45 -11.89 -5.60
CA GLY A 82 -0.39 -12.68 -4.37
C GLY A 82 -1.45 -13.76 -4.36
N GLU A 83 -1.59 -14.42 -3.22
CA GLU A 83 -2.62 -15.42 -2.97
C GLU A 83 -3.70 -14.83 -2.08
N TYR A 84 -4.95 -15.24 -2.26
CA TYR A 84 -6.07 -14.82 -1.45
C TYR A 84 -6.87 -16.01 -0.93
N ASN A 85 -7.51 -15.82 0.22
CA ASN A 85 -8.61 -16.63 0.72
C ASN A 85 -9.66 -15.65 1.25
N LEU A 86 -10.76 -15.53 0.53
CA LEU A 86 -11.82 -14.55 0.80
C LEU A 86 -13.16 -15.26 0.99
N GLN A 87 -13.89 -14.77 1.96
CA GLN A 87 -15.29 -15.13 2.20
C GLN A 87 -16.12 -13.88 2.43
N GLY A 88 -17.39 -13.93 2.02
CA GLY A 88 -18.24 -12.77 2.12
C GLY A 88 -19.52 -12.88 1.32
N ARG A 89 -20.07 -11.72 1.01
CA ARG A 89 -21.29 -11.55 0.24
C ARG A 89 -21.25 -10.20 -0.47
N VAL A 90 -21.62 -10.22 -1.74
CA VAL A 90 -21.92 -9.02 -2.53
C VAL A 90 -23.43 -9.02 -2.75
N LEU A 91 -24.12 -8.05 -2.16
CA LEU A 91 -25.58 -7.99 -2.06
C LEU A 91 -26.15 -9.27 -1.45
N ILE A 92 -26.74 -10.14 -2.28
CA ILE A 92 -27.28 -11.45 -1.91
C ILE A 92 -26.36 -12.61 -2.31
N LEU A 93 -25.35 -12.36 -3.15
CA LEU A 93 -24.49 -13.37 -3.74
C LEU A 93 -23.37 -13.76 -2.77
N PRO A 94 -23.30 -15.02 -2.28
CA PRO A 94 -22.20 -15.47 -1.46
C PRO A 94 -20.90 -15.44 -2.26
N LEU A 95 -19.88 -14.82 -1.69
CA LEU A 95 -18.54 -14.73 -2.27
C LEU A 95 -17.64 -15.65 -1.46
N LEU A 96 -17.16 -16.71 -2.09
CA LEU A 96 -16.16 -17.63 -1.54
C LEU A 96 -15.12 -17.83 -2.62
N GLY A 97 -13.85 -17.75 -2.28
CA GLY A 97 -12.80 -17.99 -3.25
C GLY A 97 -11.45 -18.09 -2.59
N ASN A 98 -10.60 -18.90 -3.19
CA ASN A 98 -9.22 -19.06 -2.79
C ASN A 98 -8.39 -19.34 -4.04
N GLY A 99 -7.30 -18.61 -4.19
CA GLY A 99 -6.48 -18.71 -5.40
C GLY A 99 -5.56 -17.51 -5.58
N PRO A 100 -4.97 -17.35 -6.77
CA PRO A 100 -4.18 -16.18 -7.08
C PRO A 100 -5.06 -14.94 -7.29
N ALA A 101 -4.54 -13.81 -6.84
CA ALA A 101 -5.10 -12.48 -7.03
C ALA A 101 -4.14 -11.61 -7.83
N LYS A 102 -4.68 -10.82 -8.76
CA LYS A 102 -3.96 -9.74 -9.46
C LYS A 102 -4.75 -8.46 -9.35
N ILE A 103 -4.09 -7.39 -8.92
CA ILE A 103 -4.69 -6.06 -8.81
C ILE A 103 -3.83 -5.09 -9.62
N HIS A 104 -4.48 -4.30 -10.46
CA HIS A 104 -3.84 -3.21 -11.20
C HIS A 104 -4.50 -1.89 -10.80
N LEU A 105 -3.73 -1.00 -10.19
CA LEU A 105 -4.14 0.36 -9.86
C LEU A 105 -3.48 1.34 -10.83
N ARG A 106 -4.25 2.30 -11.34
CA ARG A 106 -3.80 3.34 -12.27
C ARG A 106 -4.11 4.72 -11.71
N ASN A 107 -3.17 5.63 -11.91
CA ASN A 107 -3.24 7.04 -11.50
C ASN A 107 -3.68 7.18 -10.04
N VAL A 108 -2.90 6.60 -9.13
CA VAL A 108 -3.14 6.70 -7.69
C VAL A 108 -2.49 7.99 -7.18
N THR A 109 -3.27 8.82 -6.51
CA THR A 109 -2.77 9.97 -5.74
C THR A 109 -2.91 9.69 -4.25
N THR A 110 -1.90 10.02 -3.47
CA THR A 110 -1.91 9.84 -2.01
C THR A 110 -1.70 11.16 -1.29
N SER A 111 -2.32 11.26 -0.12
CA SER A 111 -2.00 12.24 0.91
C SER A 111 -1.53 11.47 2.14
N VAL A 112 -0.26 11.65 2.49
CA VAL A 112 0.39 11.00 3.62
C VAL A 112 0.58 12.04 4.73
N SER A 113 0.17 11.70 5.93
CA SER A 113 0.32 12.51 7.14
C SER A 113 1.07 11.69 8.18
N MET A 114 2.24 12.17 8.59
CA MET A 114 3.11 11.49 9.54
C MET A 114 3.32 12.37 10.76
N LEU A 115 2.91 11.91 11.94
CA LEU A 115 3.30 12.54 13.20
C LEU A 115 4.68 12.01 13.59
N PHE A 116 5.56 12.91 14.01
CA PHE A 116 6.90 12.53 14.43
C PHE A 116 7.26 13.06 15.81
N GLU A 117 8.27 12.43 16.39
CA GLU A 117 8.91 12.83 17.61
C GLU A 117 10.39 13.08 17.34
N LEU A 118 11.04 13.76 18.28
CA LEU A 118 12.45 14.10 18.16
C LEU A 118 13.26 13.62 19.38
N PRO A 119 13.31 12.31 19.65
CA PRO A 119 14.12 11.77 20.74
C PRO A 119 15.62 12.02 20.49
N ARG A 120 16.41 11.99 21.58
CA ARG A 120 17.86 11.97 21.50
C ARG A 120 18.36 10.53 21.55
N LEU A 121 19.05 10.10 20.50
CA LEU A 121 19.78 8.84 20.45
C LEU A 121 21.27 9.14 20.32
N GLN A 122 22.08 8.61 21.23
CA GLN A 122 23.54 8.82 21.24
C GLN A 122 23.96 10.30 21.14
N GLY A 123 23.25 11.16 21.86
CA GLY A 123 23.49 12.62 21.88
C GLY A 123 22.99 13.39 20.66
N ARG A 124 22.42 12.72 19.65
CA ARG A 124 21.86 13.34 18.44
C ARG A 124 20.35 13.28 18.45
N GLN A 125 19.72 14.35 17.98
CA GLN A 125 18.27 14.38 17.79
C GLN A 125 17.93 13.68 16.47
N VAL A 126 16.97 12.76 16.50
CA VAL A 126 16.54 11.98 15.33
C VAL A 126 15.04 12.13 15.12
N ILE A 127 14.57 12.00 13.88
CA ILE A 127 13.14 11.93 13.59
C ILE A 127 12.67 10.50 13.83
N HIS A 128 11.70 10.34 14.72
CA HIS A 128 11.00 9.08 14.96
C HIS A 128 9.54 9.25 14.50
N ILE A 129 9.10 8.47 13.51
CA ILE A 129 7.70 8.52 13.04
C ILE A 129 6.84 7.74 14.04
N ALA A 130 5.97 8.46 14.75
CA ALA A 130 5.11 7.89 15.79
C ALA A 130 3.79 7.37 15.22
N ASP A 131 3.25 8.05 14.20
CA ASP A 131 2.02 7.66 13.54
C ASP A 131 2.08 8.03 12.06
N MET A 132 1.46 7.22 11.21
CA MET A 132 1.34 7.48 9.77
C MET A 132 -0.07 7.15 9.31
N LYS A 133 -0.72 8.14 8.72
CA LYS A 133 -1.99 7.99 8.01
C LYS A 133 -1.78 8.22 6.53
N VAL A 134 -2.31 7.32 5.70
CA VAL A 134 -2.29 7.46 4.24
C VAL A 134 -3.72 7.45 3.72
N GLU A 135 -4.06 8.46 2.94
CA GLU A 135 -5.30 8.53 2.18
C GLU A 135 -5.00 8.32 0.70
N PHE A 136 -5.75 7.45 0.05
CA PHE A 136 -5.58 7.12 -1.37
C PHE A 136 -6.80 7.57 -2.17
N ALA A 137 -6.56 8.18 -3.32
CA ALA A 137 -7.55 8.35 -4.37
C ALA A 137 -7.09 7.59 -5.61
N ILE A 138 -7.90 6.64 -6.06
CA ILE A 138 -7.59 5.71 -7.14
C ILE A 138 -8.53 6.02 -8.30
N GLN A 139 -7.98 6.39 -9.46
CA GLN A 139 -8.81 6.68 -10.64
C GLN A 139 -9.18 5.41 -11.41
N GLY A 140 -8.27 4.44 -11.49
CA GLY A 140 -8.50 3.17 -12.18
C GLY A 140 -8.09 1.99 -11.32
N MET A 141 -8.97 0.99 -11.22
CA MET A 141 -8.68 -0.27 -10.55
C MET A 141 -9.24 -1.43 -11.36
N THR A 142 -8.42 -2.43 -11.61
CA THR A 142 -8.84 -3.73 -12.12
C THR A 142 -8.41 -4.79 -11.13
N VAL A 143 -9.32 -5.71 -10.80
CA VAL A 143 -9.08 -6.79 -9.85
C VAL A 143 -9.46 -8.09 -10.53
N GLN A 144 -8.55 -9.06 -10.46
CA GLN A 144 -8.76 -10.43 -10.92
C GLN A 144 -8.55 -11.35 -9.72
N PHE A 145 -9.59 -12.14 -9.42
CA PHE A 145 -9.56 -13.21 -8.43
C PHE A 145 -9.85 -14.51 -9.16
N ASP A 146 -8.84 -15.36 -9.31
CA ASP A 146 -9.06 -16.67 -9.93
C ASP A 146 -9.73 -17.60 -8.91
N ASN A 147 -10.54 -18.55 -9.39
CA ASN A 147 -11.30 -19.48 -8.56
C ASN A 147 -12.26 -18.80 -7.56
N LEU A 148 -12.78 -17.62 -7.92
CA LEU A 148 -13.91 -17.04 -7.22
C LEU A 148 -15.17 -17.89 -7.47
N PHE A 149 -16.04 -17.98 -6.46
CA PHE A 149 -17.23 -18.84 -6.47
C PHE A 149 -16.94 -20.34 -6.66
N ASN A 150 -15.76 -20.80 -6.21
CA ASN A 150 -15.28 -22.17 -6.40
C ASN A 150 -15.25 -22.61 -7.88
N GLY A 151 -14.97 -21.67 -8.79
CA GLY A 151 -14.84 -21.97 -10.23
C GLY A 151 -16.16 -22.18 -10.96
N ASN A 152 -17.28 -21.71 -10.39
CA ASN A 152 -18.56 -21.75 -11.09
C ASN A 152 -18.59 -20.71 -12.22
N GLU A 153 -18.39 -21.15 -13.45
CA GLU A 153 -18.30 -20.30 -14.67
C GLU A 153 -19.63 -19.62 -15.08
N VAL A 154 -20.74 -19.96 -14.41
CA VAL A 154 -22.05 -19.32 -14.65
C VAL A 154 -22.17 -17.96 -13.93
N LEU A 155 -21.26 -17.67 -12.98
CA LEU A 155 -21.21 -16.47 -12.16
C LEU A 155 -19.93 -15.66 -12.43
#